data_AF-A0A1P8YB30-F1
#
_entry.id   AF-A0A1P8YB30-F1
#
_cell.length_a   1.000
_cell.length_b   1.000
_cell.length_c   1.000
_cell.angle_alpha   90.00
_cell.angle_beta   90.00
_cell.angle_gamma   90.00
#
_symmetry.space_group_name_H-M   'P 1'
#
loop_
_entity.id
_entity.type
_entity.pdbx_description
1 polymer ?
#
loop_
_entity_poly.entity_id
_entity_poly.type
_entity_poly.pdbx_seq_one_letter_code
_entity_poly.pdbx_strand_id
1 'polypeptide(L)'
;MTAKQQGNPDRDGTERTASSPFDLPTEQLPTSSGGALPVSDDDLGLMPTEQIPTYRGSSVDEVYPSDEVYPTEELRFAEPSEPAVVSAFTSPVQQAMPETIAPETPSGRGTLDLGLLVLRVGLGTVALFHGLQKLFGWWNGPGLDGFETTLLDAGFEQARLLSILTAVGEVAAGALLIIGLVTPLAGAAVLAVLINAWCVRQVAEPGLQFFAPSGVEHETMLVAAAVAVVLTGPGRFSVDGGRKWATRPHIGSFVALILGVAAGVCLWIFFNGANPLI
;
A
#
# COMPACT_ATOMS: atom_id res chain seq x y z
N MET A 1 61.03 21.40 42.09
CA MET A 1 60.13 22.29 41.33
C MET A 1 58.90 21.45 41.02
N THR A 2 57.93 21.21 41.91
CA THR A 2 57.12 22.11 42.76
C THR A 2 56.31 23.11 41.94
N ALA A 3 55.05 22.75 41.65
CA ALA A 3 53.92 23.67 41.71
C ALA A 3 52.63 22.86 41.89
N LYS A 4 51.92 23.22 42.95
CA LYS A 4 50.64 22.72 43.46
C LYS A 4 49.61 23.84 43.24
N GLN A 5 48.32 23.51 43.36
CA GLN A 5 47.14 24.41 43.44
C GLN A 5 46.71 25.04 42.10
N GLN A 6 45.44 25.27 41.78
CA GLN A 6 44.15 25.39 42.48
C GLN A 6 43.07 24.72 41.58
N GLY A 7 41.91 24.20 42.00
CA GLY A 7 41.05 24.60 43.09
C GLY A 7 40.14 25.76 42.69
N ASN A 8 39.09 25.55 41.90
CA ASN A 8 37.91 26.42 41.94
C ASN A 8 36.61 25.60 41.84
N PRO A 9 35.67 25.81 42.79
CA PRO A 9 34.36 25.19 42.85
C PRO A 9 33.35 26.00 42.01
N ASP A 10 32.07 25.66 42.12
CA ASP A 10 30.90 26.31 41.52
C ASP A 10 30.35 25.63 40.27
N ARG A 11 29.62 24.53 40.49
CA ARG A 11 28.27 24.33 39.92
C ARG A 11 27.39 23.62 40.95
N ASP A 12 26.85 24.39 41.90
CA ASP A 12 25.55 24.08 42.45
C ASP A 12 24.53 24.29 41.33
N GLY A 13 23.80 23.23 41.00
CA GLY A 13 22.95 23.18 39.83
C GLY A 13 22.40 21.79 39.70
N THR A 14 21.54 21.41 40.65
CA THR A 14 20.49 20.39 40.50
C THR A 14 20.61 19.55 39.23
N GLU A 15 21.51 18.56 39.22
CA GLU A 15 21.52 17.53 38.18
C GLU A 15 20.30 16.64 38.44
N ARG A 16 19.15 17.10 37.95
CA ARG A 16 18.08 16.18 37.56
C ARG A 16 18.65 15.39 36.40
N THR A 17 19.32 14.28 36.71
CA THR A 17 19.48 13.17 35.78
C THR A 17 18.08 12.87 35.26
N ALA A 18 17.83 13.27 34.02
CA ALA A 18 16.62 12.87 33.32
C ALA A 18 16.70 11.35 33.19
N SER A 19 15.96 10.63 34.03
CA SER A 19 15.80 9.19 33.86
C SER A 19 15.14 8.99 32.51
N SER A 20 15.90 8.46 31.55
CA SER A 20 15.34 7.98 30.30
C SER A 20 14.30 6.91 30.64
N PRO A 21 13.09 6.94 30.07
CA PRO A 21 12.07 5.91 30.30
C PRO A 21 12.49 4.51 29.82
N PHE A 22 13.69 4.38 29.24
CA PHE A 22 14.25 3.13 28.72
C PHE A 22 15.37 2.53 29.58
N ASP A 23 15.74 3.15 30.72
CA ASP A 23 16.82 2.67 31.59
C ASP A 23 16.35 1.73 32.74
N LEU A 24 15.23 1.04 32.56
CA LEU A 24 14.81 -0.03 33.49
C LEU A 24 15.19 -1.41 32.93
N PRO A 25 15.74 -2.32 33.77
CA PRO A 25 16.15 -3.65 33.33
C PRO A 25 14.96 -4.50 32.86
N THR A 26 15.08 -5.05 31.64
CA THR A 26 14.03 -5.71 30.84
C THR A 26 13.55 -7.08 31.35
N GLU A 27 13.75 -7.46 32.61
CA GLU A 27 13.43 -8.83 33.09
C GLU A 27 12.56 -8.87 34.35
N GLN A 28 11.41 -8.22 34.33
CA GLN A 28 10.33 -8.51 35.27
C GLN A 28 8.98 -8.59 34.54
N LEU A 29 8.63 -9.80 34.11
CA LEU A 29 7.26 -10.13 33.75
C LEU A 29 6.40 -10.01 35.03
N PRO A 30 5.28 -9.26 35.03
CA PRO A 30 4.38 -9.26 36.16
C PRO A 30 3.80 -10.67 36.34
N THR A 31 4.20 -11.33 37.42
CA THR A 31 3.55 -12.55 37.90
C THR A 31 2.19 -12.16 38.44
N SER A 32 1.11 -12.50 37.74
CA SER A 32 -0.24 -12.35 38.30
C SER A 32 -0.38 -13.30 39.49
N SER A 33 -0.34 -12.71 40.67
CA SER A 33 -0.65 -13.38 41.92
C SER A 33 -2.16 -13.60 42.01
N GLY A 34 -2.56 -14.88 42.02
CA GLY A 34 -3.75 -15.40 42.70
C GLY A 34 -5.08 -14.68 42.44
N GLY A 35 -5.81 -15.14 41.42
CA GLY A 35 -7.23 -14.84 41.22
C GLY A 35 -7.78 -15.75 40.12
N ALA A 36 -8.96 -16.32 40.34
CA ALA A 36 -9.58 -17.36 39.52
C ALA A 36 -9.61 -17.02 38.01
N LEU A 37 -9.53 -18.07 37.17
CA LEU A 37 -9.71 -17.95 35.71
C LEU A 37 -11.08 -17.29 35.42
N PRO A 38 -11.15 -16.31 34.51
CA PRO A 38 -12.42 -15.68 34.14
C PRO A 38 -13.33 -16.70 33.46
N VAL A 39 -14.56 -16.81 33.94
CA VAL A 39 -15.54 -17.82 33.52
C VAL A 39 -16.49 -17.27 32.44
N SER A 40 -16.47 -15.95 32.17
CA SER A 40 -17.36 -15.30 31.20
C SER A 40 -16.71 -14.09 30.52
N ASP A 41 -17.18 -13.77 29.30
CA ASP A 41 -16.67 -12.72 28.42
C ASP A 41 -16.71 -11.30 29.03
N ASP A 42 -17.50 -11.09 30.09
CA ASP A 42 -17.63 -9.80 30.79
C ASP A 42 -16.39 -9.40 31.62
N ASP A 43 -15.50 -10.33 31.95
CA ASP A 43 -14.28 -10.07 32.75
C ASP A 43 -13.09 -9.55 31.91
N LEU A 44 -13.24 -9.41 30.59
CA LEU A 44 -12.14 -9.06 29.68
C LEU A 44 -11.87 -7.55 29.49
N GLY A 45 -12.55 -6.67 30.22
CA GLY A 45 -12.23 -5.24 30.25
C GLY A 45 -12.28 -4.55 28.87
N LEU A 46 -13.04 -5.10 27.92
CA LEU A 46 -13.25 -4.50 26.60
C LEU A 46 -14.27 -3.37 26.73
N MET A 47 -13.87 -2.16 26.31
CA MET A 47 -14.75 -1.01 26.22
C MET A 47 -15.92 -1.33 25.26
N PRO A 48 -17.19 -1.04 25.61
CA PRO A 48 -18.33 -1.49 24.82
C PRO A 48 -18.46 -0.65 23.54
N THR A 49 -18.09 -1.22 22.39
CA THR A 49 -18.37 -0.63 21.06
C THR A 49 -19.48 -1.34 20.28
N GLU A 50 -20.24 -2.24 20.88
CA GLU A 50 -21.41 -2.83 20.22
C GLU A 50 -22.67 -2.71 21.08
N GLN A 51 -23.42 -1.64 20.86
CA GLN A 51 -24.80 -1.52 21.32
C GLN A 51 -25.71 -1.99 20.18
N ILE A 52 -25.99 -3.29 20.15
CA ILE A 52 -26.98 -3.87 19.23
C ILE A 52 -28.37 -3.43 19.71
N PRO A 53 -29.23 -2.79 18.88
CA PRO A 53 -30.59 -2.49 19.28
C PRO A 53 -31.36 -3.80 19.51
N THR A 54 -31.77 -4.05 20.75
CA THR A 54 -32.71 -5.13 21.05
C THR A 54 -34.10 -4.71 20.57
N TYR A 55 -34.69 -5.51 19.68
CA TYR A 55 -36.07 -5.33 19.27
C TYR A 55 -37.00 -5.55 20.48
N ARG A 56 -37.60 -4.47 20.98
CA ARG A 56 -38.65 -4.50 22.01
C ARG A 56 -39.99 -4.68 21.32
N GLY A 57 -40.56 -5.88 21.36
CA GLY A 57 -41.95 -6.10 20.99
C GLY A 57 -42.86 -5.29 21.92
N SER A 58 -43.71 -4.44 21.36
CA SER A 58 -44.74 -3.74 22.12
C SER A 58 -45.81 -4.75 22.57
N SER A 59 -45.90 -4.98 23.88
CA SER A 59 -47.05 -5.60 24.51
C SER A 59 -48.25 -4.66 24.40
N VAL A 60 -49.27 -5.05 23.64
CA VAL A 60 -50.61 -4.46 23.77
C VAL A 60 -51.38 -5.38 24.70
N ASP A 61 -51.69 -4.88 25.90
CA ASP A 61 -52.61 -5.51 26.84
C ASP A 61 -54.03 -5.47 26.24
N GLU A 62 -54.51 -6.60 25.75
CA GLU A 62 -55.89 -6.76 25.30
C GLU A 62 -56.74 -7.25 26.48
N VAL A 63 -57.24 -6.30 27.27
CA VAL A 63 -58.26 -6.55 28.30
C VAL A 63 -59.62 -6.58 27.60
N TYR A 64 -60.27 -7.74 27.57
CA TYR A 64 -61.69 -7.87 27.21
C TYR A 64 -62.56 -7.69 28.47
N PRO A 65 -63.43 -6.67 28.54
CA PRO A 65 -64.59 -6.71 29.42
C PRO A 65 -65.75 -7.37 28.68
N SER A 66 -66.15 -8.54 29.17
CA SER A 66 -67.44 -9.16 28.93
C SER A 66 -68.55 -8.35 29.59
N ASP A 67 -69.75 -8.39 28.98
CA ASP A 67 -71.04 -7.95 29.51
C ASP A 67 -71.43 -6.48 29.31
N GLU A 68 -71.79 -6.12 28.07
CA GLU A 68 -72.84 -5.12 27.85
C GLU A 68 -73.93 -5.66 26.92
N VAL A 69 -75.12 -5.79 27.51
CA VAL A 69 -76.38 -6.16 26.87
C VAL A 69 -76.91 -4.93 26.13
N TYR A 70 -77.02 -5.01 24.81
CA TYR A 70 -77.66 -3.97 24.00
C TYR A 70 -79.16 -4.26 23.83
N PRO A 71 -80.06 -3.29 24.05
CA PRO A 71 -81.49 -3.48 23.84
C PRO A 71 -81.82 -3.59 22.34
N THR A 72 -82.68 -4.54 21.99
CA THR A 72 -83.32 -4.66 20.67
C THR A 72 -84.35 -3.54 20.47
N GLU A 73 -84.12 -2.63 19.53
CA GLU A 73 -85.20 -1.85 18.89
C GLU A 73 -85.54 -2.44 17.52
N GLU A 74 -86.83 -2.67 17.30
CA GLU A 74 -87.38 -3.17 16.04
C GLU A 74 -87.49 -2.06 14.96
N LEU A 75 -87.03 -2.45 13.76
CA LEU A 75 -87.58 -2.16 12.43
C LEU A 75 -88.00 -0.72 12.08
N ARG A 76 -87.18 -0.08 11.23
CA ARG A 76 -87.69 0.70 10.09
C ARG A 76 -86.90 0.37 8.81
N PHE A 77 -87.61 -0.18 7.83
CA PHE A 77 -87.13 -0.29 6.46
C PHE A 77 -87.03 1.11 5.85
N ALA A 78 -85.81 1.55 5.53
CA ALA A 78 -85.56 2.73 4.71
C ALA A 78 -85.16 2.28 3.30
N GLU A 79 -85.76 2.92 2.30
CA GLU A 79 -85.75 2.60 0.87
C GLU A 79 -84.33 2.62 0.22
N PRO A 80 -84.12 1.88 -0.88
CA PRO A 80 -82.83 1.83 -1.56
C PRO A 80 -82.57 3.14 -2.32
N SER A 81 -81.81 4.03 -1.72
CA SER A 81 -81.32 5.26 -2.36
C SER A 81 -79.81 5.18 -2.57
N GLU A 82 -79.44 4.94 -3.83
CA GLU A 82 -78.16 5.15 -4.55
C GLU A 82 -76.84 4.60 -3.96
N PRO A 83 -75.95 4.04 -4.80
CA PRO A 83 -74.65 3.59 -4.33
C PRO A 83 -73.83 4.80 -3.85
N ALA A 84 -73.48 4.79 -2.57
CA ALA A 84 -72.54 5.71 -1.99
C ALA A 84 -71.26 5.72 -2.83
N VAL A 85 -70.95 6.87 -3.43
CA VAL A 85 -69.66 7.13 -4.05
C VAL A 85 -68.63 7.05 -2.92
N VAL A 86 -67.89 5.94 -2.85
CA VAL A 86 -66.75 5.80 -1.95
C VAL A 86 -65.72 6.82 -2.43
N SER A 87 -65.73 8.00 -1.80
CA SER A 87 -64.65 8.96 -1.96
C SER A 87 -63.40 8.34 -1.36
N ALA A 88 -62.64 7.63 -2.19
CA ALA A 88 -61.33 7.14 -1.83
C ALA A 88 -60.47 8.36 -1.48
N PHE A 89 -60.30 8.62 -0.19
CA PHE A 89 -59.21 9.45 0.29
C PHE A 89 -57.90 8.72 0.00
N THR A 90 -57.40 8.90 -1.22
CA THR A 90 -56.03 8.55 -1.57
C THR A 90 -55.13 9.59 -0.93
N SER A 91 -54.68 9.33 0.29
CA SER A 91 -53.45 9.96 0.77
C SER A 91 -52.37 9.63 -0.27
N PRO A 92 -51.66 10.62 -0.86
CA PRO A 92 -50.55 10.30 -1.72
C PRO A 92 -49.54 9.56 -0.83
N VAL A 93 -49.33 8.27 -1.12
CA VAL A 93 -48.13 7.59 -0.68
C VAL A 93 -47.01 8.41 -1.31
N GLN A 94 -46.39 9.29 -0.51
CA GLN A 94 -45.13 9.92 -0.86
C GLN A 94 -44.19 8.77 -1.15
N GLN A 95 -44.02 8.44 -2.43
CA GLN A 95 -42.99 7.50 -2.86
C GLN A 95 -41.69 8.13 -2.38
N ALA A 96 -41.14 7.58 -1.29
CA ALA A 96 -39.77 7.85 -0.93
C ALA A 96 -38.96 7.51 -2.18
N MET A 97 -38.39 8.53 -2.81
CA MET A 97 -37.43 8.32 -3.88
C MET A 97 -36.40 7.32 -3.33
N PRO A 98 -36.04 6.27 -4.07
CA PRO A 98 -34.99 5.38 -3.61
C PRO A 98 -33.79 6.26 -3.28
N GLU A 99 -33.44 6.31 -1.99
CA GLU A 99 -32.27 7.00 -1.51
C GLU A 99 -31.14 6.45 -2.35
N THR A 100 -30.66 7.28 -3.28
CA THR A 100 -29.55 6.91 -4.12
C THR A 100 -28.38 6.87 -3.16
N ILE A 101 -28.06 5.66 -2.66
CA ILE A 101 -26.88 5.40 -1.87
C ILE A 101 -25.73 5.86 -2.77
N ALA A 102 -25.24 7.07 -2.53
CA ALA A 102 -24.07 7.58 -3.22
C ALA A 102 -22.99 6.52 -3.00
N PRO A 103 -22.26 6.11 -4.07
CA PRO A 103 -21.25 5.08 -3.89
C PRO A 103 -20.29 5.57 -2.81
N GLU A 104 -20.21 4.83 -1.71
CA GLU A 104 -19.25 5.12 -0.66
C GLU A 104 -17.87 5.16 -1.33
N THR A 105 -17.31 6.36 -1.46
CA THR A 105 -15.93 6.50 -1.91
C THR A 105 -15.10 5.76 -0.89
N PRO A 106 -14.35 4.70 -1.27
CA PRO A 106 -13.55 3.97 -0.31
C PRO A 106 -12.63 4.98 0.38
N SER A 107 -12.66 4.99 1.71
CA SER A 107 -11.87 5.88 2.56
C SER A 107 -10.39 5.47 2.50
N GLY A 108 -9.78 5.64 1.32
CA GLY A 108 -8.35 5.51 1.15
C GLY A 108 -7.64 6.56 2.00
N ARG A 109 -6.52 6.17 2.63
CA ARG A 109 -5.60 7.12 3.26
C ARG A 109 -5.29 8.22 2.24
N GLY A 110 -5.63 9.47 2.55
CA GLY A 110 -5.54 10.59 1.59
C GLY A 110 -4.14 10.81 1.00
N THR A 111 -3.11 10.26 1.63
CA THR A 111 -1.69 10.34 1.27
C THR A 111 -1.17 9.19 0.39
N LEU A 112 -1.98 8.17 0.07
CA LEU A 112 -1.52 7.00 -0.71
C LEU A 112 -0.87 7.42 -2.04
N ASP A 113 -1.52 8.28 -2.81
CA ASP A 113 -0.98 8.70 -4.11
C ASP A 113 0.25 9.60 -3.99
N LEU A 114 0.42 10.30 -2.87
CA LEU A 114 1.66 11.02 -2.58
C LEU A 114 2.79 10.01 -2.33
N GLY A 115 2.52 8.94 -1.58
CA GLY A 115 3.47 7.84 -1.39
C GLY A 115 3.85 7.18 -2.71
N LEU A 116 2.89 6.93 -3.60
CA LEU A 116 3.15 6.40 -4.95
C LEU A 116 3.98 7.37 -5.80
N LEU A 117 3.70 8.68 -5.72
CA LEU A 117 4.51 9.68 -6.40
C LEU A 117 5.97 9.63 -5.94
N VAL A 118 6.20 9.59 -4.62
CA VAL A 118 7.55 9.54 -4.04
C VAL A 118 8.26 8.24 -4.46
N LEU A 119 7.60 7.10 -4.37
CA LEU A 119 8.16 5.81 -4.79
C LEU A 119 8.56 5.84 -6.27
N ARG A 120 7.67 6.36 -7.12
CA ARG A 120 7.87 6.44 -8.57
C ARG A 120 8.99 7.39 -8.96
N VAL A 121 9.01 8.59 -8.37
CA VAL A 121 10.06 9.58 -8.63
C VAL A 121 11.40 9.10 -8.08
N GLY A 122 11.42 8.49 -6.89
CA GLY A 122 12.64 7.93 -6.29
C GLY A 122 13.26 6.85 -7.19
N LEU A 123 12.47 5.83 -7.55
CA LEU A 123 12.92 4.76 -8.45
C LEU A 123 13.33 5.29 -9.83
N GLY A 124 12.51 6.18 -10.41
CA GLY A 124 12.78 6.78 -11.71
C GLY A 124 14.04 7.65 -11.73
N THR A 125 14.33 8.36 -10.63
CA THR A 125 15.54 9.18 -10.49
C THR A 125 16.79 8.31 -10.38
N VAL A 126 16.73 7.23 -9.59
CA VAL A 126 17.83 6.26 -9.49
C VAL A 126 18.14 5.68 -10.87
N ALA A 127 17.13 5.17 -11.59
CA ALA A 127 17.30 4.66 -12.94
C ALA A 127 17.84 5.74 -13.90
N LEU A 128 17.28 6.95 -13.88
CA LEU A 128 17.72 8.05 -14.74
C LEU A 128 19.20 8.40 -14.48
N PHE A 129 19.62 8.49 -13.22
CA PHE A 129 21.00 8.83 -12.87
C PHE A 129 21.97 7.73 -13.30
N HIS A 130 21.63 6.46 -13.04
CA HIS A 130 22.43 5.34 -13.52
C HIS A 130 22.50 5.31 -15.06
N GLY A 131 21.39 5.57 -15.74
CA GLY A 131 21.36 5.67 -17.19
C GLY A 131 22.24 6.81 -17.72
N LEU A 132 22.22 7.99 -17.09
CA LEU A 132 23.06 9.13 -17.46
C LEU A 132 24.55 8.87 -17.19
N GLN A 133 24.88 8.15 -16.11
CA GLN A 133 26.24 7.70 -15.82
C GLN A 133 26.75 6.74 -16.90
N LYS A 134 25.91 5.78 -17.32
CA LYS A 134 26.23 4.81 -18.37
C LYS A 134 26.25 5.43 -19.76
N LEU A 135 25.39 6.41 -20.05
CA LEU A 135 25.27 6.97 -21.40
C LEU A 135 26.27 8.12 -21.65
N PHE A 136 26.43 9.02 -20.67
CA PHE A 136 27.19 10.25 -20.83
C PHE A 136 28.41 10.36 -19.90
N GLY A 137 28.61 9.42 -18.98
CA GLY A 137 29.72 9.48 -18.02
C GLY A 137 29.58 10.59 -16.97
N TRP A 138 28.36 11.08 -16.74
CA TRP A 138 28.11 12.12 -15.74
C TRP A 138 28.46 11.64 -14.32
N TRP A 139 28.82 12.55 -13.41
CA TRP A 139 29.21 12.22 -12.02
C TRP A 139 30.31 11.15 -11.89
N ASN A 140 31.34 11.21 -12.74
CA ASN A 140 32.40 10.19 -12.83
C ASN A 140 31.84 8.79 -13.15
N GLY A 141 30.74 8.73 -13.89
CA GLY A 141 30.19 7.50 -14.42
C GLY A 141 31.11 6.88 -15.47
N PRO A 142 30.96 5.58 -15.77
CA PRO A 142 31.84 4.86 -16.68
C PRO A 142 31.74 5.36 -18.14
N GLY A 143 30.67 6.07 -18.49
CA GLY A 143 30.33 6.36 -19.87
C GLY A 143 29.98 5.10 -20.64
N LEU A 144 29.68 5.26 -21.92
CA LEU A 144 29.16 4.16 -22.74
C LEU A 144 30.22 3.08 -22.94
N ASP A 145 31.45 3.50 -23.21
CA ASP A 145 32.59 2.59 -23.43
C ASP A 145 32.94 1.82 -22.15
N GLY A 146 32.97 2.48 -20.99
CA GLY A 146 33.25 1.82 -19.71
C GLY A 146 32.12 0.89 -19.25
N PHE A 147 30.87 1.20 -19.63
CA PHE A 147 29.76 0.29 -19.37
C PHE A 147 29.80 -0.92 -20.29
N GLU A 148 30.19 -0.74 -21.56
CA GLU A 148 30.46 -1.86 -22.47
C GLU A 148 31.54 -2.79 -21.93
N THR A 149 32.66 -2.26 -21.42
CA THR A 149 33.70 -3.10 -20.80
C THR A 149 33.17 -3.83 -19.57
N THR A 150 32.35 -3.18 -18.74
CA THR A 150 31.70 -3.83 -17.58
C THR A 150 30.83 -5.01 -17.99
N LEU A 151 30.09 -4.89 -19.11
CA LEU A 151 29.28 -5.99 -19.64
C LEU A 151 30.13 -7.12 -20.22
N LEU A 152 31.26 -6.80 -20.87
CA LEU A 152 32.20 -7.81 -21.33
C LEU A 152 32.81 -8.58 -20.17
N ASP A 153 33.25 -7.88 -19.11
CA ASP A 153 33.83 -8.47 -17.91
C ASP A 153 32.81 -9.33 -17.16
N ALA A 154 31.54 -8.97 -17.20
CA ALA A 154 30.44 -9.76 -16.67
C ALA A 154 30.05 -10.97 -17.53
N GLY A 155 30.61 -11.12 -18.74
CA GLY A 155 30.39 -12.29 -19.61
C GLY A 155 29.28 -12.15 -20.66
N PHE A 156 28.84 -10.94 -21.01
CA PHE A 156 27.79 -10.76 -22.03
C PHE A 156 28.33 -10.87 -23.47
N GLU A 157 27.74 -11.75 -24.29
CA GLU A 157 28.18 -12.04 -25.66
C GLU A 157 27.88 -10.92 -26.69
N GLN A 158 27.10 -9.90 -26.34
CA GLN A 158 26.80 -8.73 -27.19
C GLN A 158 26.88 -7.39 -26.43
N ALA A 159 27.93 -7.21 -25.64
CA ALA A 159 28.12 -6.06 -24.76
C ALA A 159 27.89 -4.69 -25.43
N ARG A 160 28.35 -4.47 -26.67
CA ARG A 160 28.15 -3.19 -27.38
C ARG A 160 26.68 -2.84 -27.65
N LEU A 161 25.89 -3.83 -28.05
CA LEU A 161 24.47 -3.60 -28.34
C LEU A 161 23.70 -3.42 -27.03
N LEU A 162 24.02 -4.25 -26.04
CA LEU A 162 23.40 -4.19 -24.71
C LEU A 162 23.78 -2.91 -23.95
N SER A 163 24.99 -2.39 -24.11
CA SER A 163 25.42 -1.15 -23.45
C SER A 163 24.57 0.03 -23.91
N ILE A 164 24.39 0.16 -25.23
CA ILE A 164 23.55 1.21 -25.84
C ILE A 164 22.09 1.03 -25.45
N LEU A 165 21.54 -0.17 -25.63
CA LEU A 165 20.12 -0.42 -25.39
C LEU A 165 19.75 -0.23 -23.91
N THR A 166 20.61 -0.70 -23.01
CA THR A 166 20.41 -0.55 -21.57
C THR A 166 20.57 0.90 -21.15
N ALA A 167 21.65 1.59 -21.57
CA ALA A 167 21.88 2.98 -21.16
C ALA A 167 20.76 3.91 -21.65
N VAL A 168 20.34 3.79 -22.91
CA VAL A 168 19.22 4.57 -23.46
C VAL A 168 17.90 4.16 -22.83
N GLY A 169 17.67 2.85 -22.67
CA GLY A 169 16.45 2.31 -22.09
C GLY A 169 16.25 2.74 -20.63
N GLU A 170 17.33 2.78 -19.85
CA GLU A 170 17.30 3.17 -18.44
C GLU A 170 17.05 4.67 -18.27
N VAL A 171 17.65 5.52 -19.11
CA VAL A 171 17.34 6.97 -19.17
C VAL A 171 15.87 7.18 -19.55
N ALA A 172 15.42 6.53 -20.62
CA ALA A 172 14.05 6.70 -21.11
C ALA A 172 13.02 6.18 -20.10
N ALA A 173 13.21 4.99 -19.55
CA ALA A 173 12.32 4.40 -18.56
C ALA A 173 12.32 5.19 -17.25
N GLY A 174 13.47 5.68 -16.79
CA GLY A 174 13.58 6.55 -15.62
C GLY A 174 12.82 7.86 -15.80
N ALA A 175 12.97 8.52 -16.94
CA ALA A 175 12.23 9.74 -17.27
C ALA A 175 10.71 9.51 -17.38
N LEU A 176 10.31 8.41 -18.04
CA LEU A 176 8.91 8.00 -18.17
C LEU A 176 8.29 7.71 -16.79
N LEU A 177 9.03 7.06 -15.88
CA LEU A 177 8.58 6.85 -14.50
C LEU A 177 8.40 8.18 -13.77
N ILE A 178 9.37 9.10 -13.81
CA ILE A 178 9.26 10.38 -13.09
C ILE A 178 7.99 11.13 -13.52
N ILE A 179 7.78 11.25 -14.83
CA ILE A 179 6.62 11.93 -15.42
C ILE A 179 5.32 11.13 -15.17
N GLY A 180 5.42 9.82 -15.01
CA GLY A 180 4.27 8.93 -14.86
C GLY A 180 3.59 8.62 -16.19
N LEU A 181 4.38 8.37 -17.24
CA LEU A 181 3.90 8.01 -18.56
C LEU A 181 4.23 6.54 -18.87
N VAL A 182 3.23 5.79 -19.33
CA VAL A 182 3.23 4.33 -19.47
C VAL A 182 3.81 3.62 -18.24
N THR A 183 3.37 4.02 -17.05
CA THR A 183 4.05 3.68 -15.77
C THR A 183 4.32 2.18 -15.56
N PRO A 184 3.36 1.26 -15.79
CA PRO A 184 3.62 -0.17 -15.61
C PRO A 184 4.68 -0.73 -16.58
N LEU A 185 4.73 -0.21 -17.81
CA LEU A 185 5.72 -0.64 -18.80
C LEU A 185 7.10 -0.05 -18.49
N ALA A 186 7.15 1.22 -18.10
CA ALA A 186 8.39 1.87 -17.68
C ALA A 186 8.97 1.19 -16.42
N GLY A 187 8.12 0.84 -15.45
CA GLY A 187 8.51 0.05 -14.27
C GLY A 187 9.01 -1.34 -14.64
N ALA A 188 8.35 -2.02 -15.59
CA ALA A 188 8.78 -3.33 -16.09
C ALA A 188 10.15 -3.27 -16.80
N ALA A 189 10.41 -2.20 -17.56
CA ALA A 189 11.71 -1.98 -18.20
C ALA A 189 12.83 -1.77 -17.15
N VAL A 190 12.58 -0.94 -16.13
CA VAL A 190 13.52 -0.76 -15.01
C VAL A 190 13.74 -2.08 -14.26
N LEU A 191 12.68 -2.84 -14.01
CA LEU A 191 12.76 -4.16 -13.38
C LEU A 191 13.67 -5.13 -14.16
N ALA A 192 13.56 -5.17 -15.48
CA ALA A 192 14.42 -6.02 -16.32
C ALA A 192 15.91 -5.66 -16.17
N VAL A 193 16.24 -4.36 -16.10
CA VAL A 193 17.60 -3.88 -15.85
C VAL A 193 18.09 -4.27 -14.45
N LEU A 194 17.24 -4.08 -13.44
CA LEU A 194 17.58 -4.42 -12.05
C LEU A 194 17.80 -5.92 -11.84
N ILE A 195 17.05 -6.79 -12.52
CA ILE A 195 17.28 -8.24 -12.50
C ILE A 195 18.68 -8.57 -13.04
N ASN A 196 19.09 -7.95 -14.15
CA ASN A 196 20.42 -8.19 -14.70
C ASN A 196 21.51 -7.62 -13.80
N ALA A 197 21.32 -6.45 -13.21
CA ALA A 197 22.24 -5.89 -12.22
C ALA A 197 22.40 -6.79 -10.99
N TRP A 198 21.29 -7.36 -10.51
CA TRP A 198 21.28 -8.34 -9.42
C TRP A 198 22.08 -9.58 -9.79
N CYS A 199 21.83 -10.16 -10.97
CA CYS A 199 22.56 -11.34 -11.43
C CYS A 199 24.06 -11.08 -11.60
N VAL A 200 24.45 -9.95 -12.20
CA VAL A 200 25.87 -9.55 -12.35
C VAL A 200 26.55 -9.47 -10.99
N ARG A 201 25.90 -8.84 -10.01
CA ARG A 201 26.45 -8.75 -8.64
C ARG A 201 26.57 -10.13 -8.01
N GLN A 202 25.54 -10.97 -8.16
CA GLN A 202 25.50 -12.28 -7.55
C GLN A 202 26.56 -13.24 -8.12
N VAL A 203 26.89 -13.16 -9.42
CA VAL A 203 27.95 -14.01 -10.01
C VAL A 203 29.37 -13.47 -9.78
N ALA A 204 29.51 -12.23 -9.32
CA ALA A 204 30.82 -11.61 -9.14
C ALA A 204 31.62 -12.26 -7.99
N GLU A 205 30.94 -12.79 -6.97
CA GLU A 205 31.56 -13.48 -5.85
C GLU A 205 30.92 -14.85 -5.60
N PRO A 206 31.71 -15.90 -5.28
CA PRO A 206 31.15 -17.19 -4.92
C PRO A 206 30.28 -17.12 -3.65
N GLY A 207 29.09 -17.70 -3.71
CA GLY A 207 28.13 -17.73 -2.61
C GLY A 207 27.17 -16.53 -2.55
N LEU A 208 26.15 -16.62 -1.68
CA LEU A 208 25.13 -15.56 -1.54
C LEU A 208 25.63 -14.47 -0.59
N GLN A 209 26.23 -13.41 -1.15
CA GLN A 209 26.55 -12.19 -0.41
C GLN A 209 25.32 -11.28 -0.39
N PHE A 210 24.75 -11.01 0.79
CA PHE A 210 23.59 -10.15 0.90
C PHE A 210 23.97 -8.69 1.20
N PHE A 211 24.83 -8.47 2.19
CA PHE A 211 25.18 -7.13 2.67
C PHE A 211 26.34 -6.50 1.91
N ALA A 212 26.44 -5.18 1.97
CA ALA A 212 27.58 -4.41 1.45
C ALA A 212 28.93 -4.93 2.02
N PRO A 213 30.04 -4.83 1.28
CA PRO A 213 30.22 -4.06 0.04
C PRO A 213 29.89 -4.80 -1.26
N SER A 214 29.84 -6.14 -1.25
CA SER A 214 29.66 -6.96 -2.45
C SER A 214 28.26 -7.57 -2.61
N GLY A 215 27.36 -7.32 -1.66
CA GLY A 215 26.07 -7.97 -1.64
C GLY A 215 24.98 -7.39 -2.56
N VAL A 216 23.88 -8.13 -2.63
CA VAL A 216 22.71 -7.87 -3.48
C VAL A 216 21.54 -7.15 -2.77
N GLU A 217 21.72 -6.73 -1.52
CA GLU A 217 20.68 -6.07 -0.71
C GLU A 217 20.08 -4.85 -1.43
N HIS A 218 20.92 -3.99 -2.01
CA HIS A 218 20.48 -2.78 -2.68
C HIS A 218 19.60 -3.08 -3.90
N GLU A 219 20.05 -3.98 -4.78
CA GLU A 219 19.30 -4.42 -5.96
C GLU A 219 18.00 -5.08 -5.55
N THR A 220 18.02 -5.90 -4.50
CA THR A 220 16.82 -6.60 -4.00
C THR A 220 15.76 -5.59 -3.56
N MET A 221 16.16 -4.53 -2.86
CA MET A 221 15.25 -3.45 -2.46
C MET A 221 14.73 -2.65 -3.66
N LEU A 222 15.58 -2.37 -4.65
CA LEU A 222 15.16 -1.69 -5.88
C LEU A 222 14.21 -2.55 -6.72
N VAL A 223 14.46 -3.86 -6.82
CA VAL A 223 13.56 -4.83 -7.47
C VAL A 223 12.20 -4.83 -6.77
N ALA A 224 12.17 -4.89 -5.44
CA ALA A 224 10.92 -4.81 -4.68
C ALA A 224 10.18 -3.49 -4.93
N ALA A 225 10.89 -2.36 -4.97
CA ALA A 225 10.33 -1.06 -5.31
C ALA A 225 9.76 -1.03 -6.75
N ALA A 226 10.48 -1.59 -7.72
CA ALA A 226 10.02 -1.68 -9.11
C ALA A 226 8.76 -2.55 -9.24
N VAL A 227 8.73 -3.73 -8.61
CA VAL A 227 7.54 -4.59 -8.56
C VAL A 227 6.37 -3.84 -7.93
N ALA A 228 6.59 -3.12 -6.82
CA ALA A 228 5.56 -2.31 -6.19
C ALA A 228 5.01 -1.24 -7.14
N VAL A 229 5.86 -0.51 -7.87
CA VAL A 229 5.41 0.50 -8.86
C VAL A 229 4.61 -0.14 -9.99
N VAL A 230 5.06 -1.29 -10.53
CA VAL A 230 4.35 -1.99 -11.61
C VAL A 230 2.96 -2.44 -11.15
N LEU A 231 2.86 -3.02 -9.96
CA LEU A 231 1.60 -3.55 -9.42
C LEU A 231 0.62 -2.46 -8.97
N THR A 232 1.13 -1.37 -8.37
CA THR A 232 0.30 -0.27 -7.87
C THR A 232 -0.09 0.74 -8.95
N GLY A 233 0.68 0.82 -10.04
CA GLY A 233 0.38 1.64 -11.20
C GLY A 233 0.79 3.13 -11.04
N PRO A 234 0.22 4.03 -11.85
CA PRO A 234 0.69 5.41 -12.00
C PRO A 234 0.45 6.34 -10.79
N GLY A 235 -0.60 6.10 -9.99
CA GLY A 235 -1.11 7.04 -8.98
C GLY A 235 -1.77 8.30 -9.56
N ARG A 236 -2.44 9.10 -8.72
CA ARG A 236 -3.17 10.33 -9.14
C ARG A 236 -2.25 11.42 -9.71
N PHE A 237 -1.03 11.53 -9.18
CA PHE A 237 -0.04 12.55 -9.57
C PHE A 237 0.81 12.05 -10.74
N SER A 238 0.16 11.72 -11.84
CA SER A 238 0.76 11.06 -12.99
C SER A 238 0.14 11.59 -14.27
N VAL A 239 0.91 11.70 -15.35
CA VAL A 239 0.34 12.00 -16.68
C VAL A 239 -0.67 10.92 -17.10
N ASP A 240 -0.45 9.67 -16.68
CA ASP A 240 -1.40 8.57 -16.91
C ASP A 240 -2.57 8.52 -15.92
N GLY A 241 -2.57 9.33 -14.85
CA GLY A 241 -3.50 9.21 -13.72
C GLY A 241 -4.99 9.34 -14.10
N GLY A 242 -5.28 10.06 -15.19
CA GLY A 242 -6.64 10.20 -15.73
C GLY A 242 -7.07 9.12 -16.74
N ARG A 243 -6.16 8.25 -17.19
CA ARG A 243 -6.43 7.26 -18.25
C ARG A 243 -6.91 5.93 -17.68
N LYS A 244 -8.06 5.45 -18.18
CA LYS A 244 -8.70 4.18 -17.76
C LYS A 244 -7.84 2.93 -17.94
N TRP A 245 -6.90 2.94 -18.90
CA TRP A 245 -5.92 1.85 -19.07
C TRP A 245 -4.96 1.75 -17.87
N ALA A 246 -4.63 2.86 -17.24
CA ALA A 246 -3.67 2.92 -16.14
C ALA A 246 -4.33 2.85 -14.76
N THR A 247 -5.63 3.14 -14.64
CA THR A 247 -6.40 3.09 -13.38
C THR A 247 -7.18 1.79 -13.14
N ARG A 248 -7.20 0.85 -14.11
CA ARG A 248 -7.77 -0.51 -13.92
C ARG A 248 -6.69 -1.59 -14.11
N PRO A 249 -5.84 -1.81 -13.11
CA PRO A 249 -4.52 -2.44 -13.28
C PRO A 249 -4.53 -3.97 -13.38
N HIS A 250 -5.62 -4.68 -13.10
CA HIS A 250 -5.50 -6.10 -12.75
C HIS A 250 -4.86 -6.99 -13.82
N ILE A 251 -5.19 -6.77 -15.11
CA ILE A 251 -4.62 -7.59 -16.19
C ILE A 251 -3.39 -6.89 -16.79
N GLY A 252 -3.45 -5.58 -17.03
CA GLY A 252 -2.37 -4.83 -17.69
C GLY A 252 -1.07 -4.77 -16.87
N SER A 253 -1.16 -4.48 -15.57
CA SER A 253 0.01 -4.41 -14.69
C SER A 253 0.62 -5.79 -14.44
N PHE A 254 -0.21 -6.83 -14.31
CA PHE A 254 0.29 -8.20 -14.15
C PHE A 254 1.00 -8.71 -15.41
N VAL A 255 0.43 -8.42 -16.59
CA VAL A 255 1.09 -8.72 -17.86
C VAL A 255 2.40 -7.93 -17.99
N ALA A 256 2.41 -6.64 -17.64
CA ALA A 256 3.64 -5.83 -17.66
C ALA A 256 4.71 -6.39 -16.70
N LEU A 257 4.31 -6.84 -15.50
CA LEU A 257 5.20 -7.47 -14.54
C LEU A 257 5.82 -8.75 -15.11
N ILE A 258 4.99 -9.65 -15.66
CA ILE A 258 5.47 -10.89 -16.29
C ILE A 258 6.43 -10.57 -17.43
N LEU A 259 6.09 -9.60 -18.28
CA LEU A 259 6.94 -9.21 -19.41
C LEU A 259 8.27 -8.63 -18.93
N GLY A 260 8.29 -7.80 -17.88
CA GLY A 260 9.52 -7.25 -17.31
C GLY A 260 10.43 -8.34 -16.73
N VAL A 261 9.86 -9.26 -15.95
CA VAL A 261 10.59 -10.41 -15.39
C VAL A 261 11.11 -11.31 -16.51
N ALA A 262 10.25 -11.67 -17.46
CA ALA A 262 10.62 -12.52 -18.58
C ALA A 262 11.71 -11.86 -19.45
N ALA A 263 11.62 -10.56 -19.72
CA ALA A 263 12.66 -9.84 -20.45
C ALA A 263 13.99 -9.85 -19.70
N GLY A 264 14.00 -9.59 -18.39
CA GLY A 264 15.21 -9.63 -17.57
C GLY A 264 15.87 -11.01 -17.57
N VAL A 265 15.08 -12.06 -17.35
CA VAL A 265 15.53 -13.46 -17.31
C VAL A 265 16.00 -13.94 -18.69
N CYS A 266 15.23 -13.65 -19.76
CA CYS A 266 15.63 -13.99 -21.13
C CYS A 266 16.94 -13.29 -21.49
N LEU A 267 17.10 -12.01 -21.15
CA LEU A 267 18.34 -11.29 -21.43
C LEU A 267 19.52 -11.97 -20.74
N TRP A 268 19.37 -12.35 -19.47
CA TRP A 268 20.40 -13.08 -18.75
C TRP A 268 20.74 -14.43 -19.40
N ILE A 269 19.73 -15.26 -19.67
CA ILE A 269 19.93 -16.62 -20.22
C ILE A 269 20.54 -16.58 -21.63
N PHE A 270 20.04 -15.71 -22.51
CA PHE A 270 20.46 -15.70 -23.91
C PHE A 270 21.76 -14.94 -24.16
N PHE A 271 22.07 -13.93 -23.35
CA PHE A 271 23.23 -13.07 -23.62
C PHE A 271 24.39 -13.28 -22.64
N ASN A 272 24.16 -13.85 -21.45
CA ASN A 272 25.22 -14.14 -20.48
C ASN A 272 25.37 -15.66 -20.26
N GLY A 273 24.27 -16.36 -20.01
CA GLY A 273 24.24 -17.82 -19.89
C GLY A 273 24.84 -18.39 -18.60
N ALA A 274 25.44 -17.57 -17.72
CA ALA A 274 25.91 -18.01 -16.42
C ALA A 274 24.76 -18.37 -15.47
N ASN A 275 24.96 -19.31 -14.55
CA ASN A 275 23.96 -19.62 -13.53
C ASN A 275 24.18 -18.70 -12.31
N PRO A 276 23.24 -17.79 -11.98
CA PRO A 276 23.42 -16.83 -10.90
C PRO A 276 23.20 -17.43 -9.50
N LEU A 277 23.01 -18.74 -9.36
CA LEU A 277 22.71 -19.39 -8.09
C LEU A 277 23.82 -20.34 -7.58
N ILE A 278 24.95 -20.42 -8.28
CA ILE A 278 26.10 -21.28 -7.92
C ILE A 278 27.35 -20.47 -7.66
#